data_AF-A0A1V0AIG4-F1
#
_entry.id   AF-A0A1V0AIG4-F1
#
_cell.length_a   1.000
_cell.length_b   1.000
_cell.length_c   1.000
_cell.angle_alpha   90.00
_cell.angle_beta   90.00
_cell.angle_gamma   90.00
#
_symmetry.space_group_name_H-M   'P 1'
#
loop_
_entity.id
_entity.type
_entity.pdbx_description
1 polymer ?
#
loop_
_entity_poly.entity_id
_entity_poly.type
_entity_poly.pdbx_seq_one_letter_code
_entity_poly.pdbx_strand_id
1 'polypeptide(L)'
;MDGVIGQWWRLGRAENVSSVTDLDGFLAFDRPGFAKATFSFLLDDAGDGRIRLITETRVQATSPDARRAFLRYWLLIRLGSGLVRRAMLSAVRARALQAPSRP
;
A
#
# COMPACT_ATOMS: atom_id res chain seq x y z
N MET A 1 -6.23 -9.30 4.52
CA MET A 1 -5.58 -8.23 3.73
C MET A 1 -6.46 -7.02 3.89
N ASP A 2 -5.93 -5.93 4.42
CA ASP A 2 -6.72 -4.72 4.62
C ASP A 2 -6.66 -3.88 3.35
N GLY A 3 -7.83 -3.56 2.81
CA GLY A 3 -8.00 -2.73 1.63
C GLY A 3 -8.60 -1.38 2.00
N VAL A 4 -8.20 -0.33 1.28
CA VAL A 4 -8.77 1.01 1.43
C VAL A 4 -9.29 1.51 0.09
N ILE A 5 -10.38 2.26 0.12
CA ILE A 5 -10.98 2.86 -1.07
C ILE A 5 -11.07 4.36 -0.85
N GLY A 6 -10.59 5.16 -1.79
CA GLY A 6 -10.67 6.61 -1.63
C GLY A 6 -10.20 7.45 -2.82
N GLN A 7 -10.20 8.76 -2.58
CA GLN A 7 -9.80 9.81 -3.54
C GLN A 7 -8.61 10.62 -3.01
N TRP A 8 -7.51 9.96 -2.65
CA TRP A 8 -6.39 10.57 -1.91
C TRP A 8 -5.71 11.75 -2.63
N TRP A 9 -5.86 11.85 -3.95
CA TRP A 9 -5.36 12.96 -4.76
C TRP A 9 -6.17 14.26 -4.62
N ARG A 10 -7.35 14.21 -4.00
CA ARG A 10 -8.16 15.41 -3.71
C ARG A 10 -7.73 16.00 -2.37
N LEU A 11 -6.55 16.63 -2.36
CA LEU A 11 -6.01 17.30 -1.18
C LEU A 11 -7.06 18.24 -0.57
N GLY A 12 -7.43 18.03 0.70
CA GLY A 12 -8.47 18.80 1.42
C GLY A 12 -9.92 18.32 1.24
N ARG A 13 -10.19 17.36 0.34
CA ARG A 13 -11.49 16.68 0.16
C ARG A 13 -11.32 15.18 -0.07
N ALA A 14 -10.28 14.60 0.53
CA ALA A 14 -9.99 13.19 0.37
C ALA A 14 -11.11 12.40 1.07
N GLU A 15 -11.93 11.73 0.29
CA GLU A 15 -12.92 10.79 0.81
C GLU A 15 -12.28 9.41 0.92
N ASN A 16 -12.39 8.80 2.10
CA ASN A 16 -12.23 7.35 2.25
C ASN A 16 -13.62 6.75 2.36
N VAL A 17 -13.89 5.71 1.57
CA VAL A 17 -15.14 4.97 1.65
C VAL A 17 -15.01 3.97 2.78
N SER A 18 -15.43 4.39 3.98
CA SER A 18 -15.46 3.55 5.18
C SER A 18 -16.64 2.56 5.20
N SER A 19 -17.57 2.65 4.25
CA SER A 19 -18.76 1.79 4.16
C SER A 19 -18.48 0.40 3.59
N VAL A 20 -17.28 0.15 3.07
CA VAL A 20 -16.88 -1.18 2.58
C VAL A 20 -16.19 -1.91 3.72
N THR A 21 -16.92 -2.83 4.33
CA THR A 21 -16.49 -3.56 5.54
C THR A 21 -16.05 -4.99 5.29
N ASP A 22 -16.24 -5.50 4.07
CA ASP A 22 -15.90 -6.87 3.68
C ASP A 22 -15.17 -6.96 2.33
N LEU A 23 -14.63 -8.14 2.06
CA LEU A 23 -13.86 -8.41 0.85
C LEU A 23 -14.72 -8.32 -0.41
N ASP A 24 -15.94 -8.87 -0.38
CA ASP A 24 -16.83 -8.90 -1.54
C ASP A 24 -17.24 -7.49 -1.97
N GLY A 25 -17.59 -6.63 -1.01
CA GLY A 25 -17.85 -5.21 -1.24
C GLY A 25 -16.63 -4.47 -1.78
N PHE A 26 -15.42 -4.80 -1.31
CA PHE A 26 -14.19 -4.21 -1.84
C PHE A 26 -13.94 -4.62 -3.30
N LEU A 27 -14.14 -5.89 -3.61
CA LEU A 27 -13.98 -6.40 -4.98
C LEU A 27 -15.03 -5.80 -5.92
N ALA A 28 -16.30 -5.75 -5.49
CA ALA A 28 -17.42 -5.25 -6.27
C ALA A 28 -17.43 -3.72 -6.45
N PHE A 29 -16.75 -2.95 -5.60
CA PHE A 29 -16.77 -1.50 -5.70
C PHE A 29 -16.19 -0.98 -7.03
N ASP A 30 -17.02 -0.24 -7.77
CA ASP A 30 -16.75 0.24 -9.14
C ASP A 30 -17.11 1.73 -9.36
N ARG A 31 -17.61 2.43 -8.33
CA ARG A 31 -18.04 3.83 -8.45
C ARG A 31 -16.94 4.69 -9.10
N PRO A 32 -17.22 5.39 -10.22
CA PRO A 32 -16.21 6.18 -10.92
C PRO A 32 -15.58 7.27 -10.06
N GLY A 33 -14.31 7.58 -10.31
CA GLY A 33 -13.61 8.67 -9.61
C GLY A 33 -12.89 8.23 -8.32
N PHE A 34 -12.80 6.93 -8.05
CA PHE A 34 -12.17 6.37 -6.85
C PHE A 34 -10.98 5.48 -7.21
N ALA A 35 -10.19 5.12 -6.21
CA ALA A 35 -9.21 4.05 -6.32
C ALA A 35 -9.30 3.12 -5.10
N LYS A 36 -9.09 1.84 -5.35
CA LYS A 36 -8.93 0.78 -4.37
C LYS A 36 -7.44 0.56 -4.17
N ALA A 37 -6.97 0.42 -2.94
CA ALA A 37 -5.58 0.10 -2.67
C ALA A 37 -5.43 -0.96 -1.59
N THR A 38 -4.41 -1.79 -1.74
CA THR A 38 -3.97 -2.74 -0.73
C THR A 38 -2.47 -2.55 -0.47
N PHE A 39 -2.05 -2.88 0.74
CA PHE A 39 -0.65 -2.92 1.14
C PHE A 39 -0.29 -4.32 1.58
N SER A 40 0.87 -4.82 1.17
CA SER A 40 1.32 -6.17 1.49
C SER A 40 2.83 -6.21 1.70
N PHE A 41 3.28 -7.18 2.48
CA PHE A 41 4.68 -7.55 2.59
C PHE A 41 4.91 -8.84 1.80
N LEU A 42 5.94 -8.83 0.95
CA LEU A 42 6.41 -10.03 0.26
C LEU A 42 7.72 -10.45 0.91
N LEU A 43 7.84 -11.75 1.18
CA LEU A 43 9.03 -12.36 1.75
C LEU A 43 9.58 -13.34 0.73
N ASP A 44 10.77 -13.05 0.22
CA ASP A 44 11.49 -13.93 -0.68
C ASP A 44 12.72 -14.51 0.03
N ASP A 45 12.99 -15.80 -0.19
CA ASP A 45 14.25 -16.41 0.24
C ASP A 45 15.41 -15.77 -0.56
N ALA A 46 16.38 -15.21 0.16
CA ALA A 46 17.55 -14.55 -0.42
C ALA A 46 18.80 -15.44 -0.37
N GLY A 47 18.68 -16.69 0.07
CA GLY A 47 19.79 -17.61 0.29
C GLY A 47 20.55 -17.33 1.59
N ASP A 48 21.36 -18.30 2.01
CA ASP A 48 22.20 -18.23 3.21
C ASP A 48 21.42 -17.92 4.51
N GLY A 49 20.18 -18.42 4.61
CA GLY A 49 19.31 -18.14 5.77
C GLY A 49 18.83 -16.69 5.85
N ARG A 50 18.94 -15.91 4.76
CA ARG A 50 18.47 -14.51 4.70
C ARG A 50 17.11 -14.43 4.03
N ILE A 51 16.27 -13.51 4.52
CA ILE A 51 14.98 -13.19 3.90
C ILE A 51 15.04 -11.78 3.31
N ARG A 52 14.61 -11.64 2.06
CA ARG A 52 14.35 -10.35 1.43
C ARG A 52 12.91 -9.96 1.71
N LEU A 53 12.74 -8.87 2.45
CA LEU A 53 11.44 -8.27 2.72
C LEU A 53 11.16 -7.11 1.76
N ILE A 54 10.01 -7.14 1.10
CA ILE A 54 9.57 -6.13 0.14
C ILE A 54 8.23 -5.57 0.57
N THR A 55 8.07 -4.24 0.48
CA THR A 55 6.75 -3.61 0.59
C THR A 55 6.10 -3.50 -0.77
N GLU A 56 4.89 -4.01 -0.92
CA GLU A 56 4.09 -3.90 -2.13
C GLU A 56 2.84 -3.05 -1.86
N THR A 57 2.46 -2.22 -2.82
CA THR A 57 1.20 -1.49 -2.78
C THR A 57 0.54 -1.57 -4.14
N ARG A 58 -0.64 -2.18 -4.17
CA ARG A 58 -1.43 -2.36 -5.38
C ARG A 58 -2.54 -1.34 -5.36
N VAL A 59 -2.70 -0.60 -6.45
CA VAL A 59 -3.75 0.41 -6.58
C VAL A 59 -4.50 0.18 -7.88
N GLN A 60 -5.83 0.09 -7.78
CA GLN A 60 -6.74 -0.06 -8.90
C GLN A 60 -7.69 1.15 -8.93
N ALA A 61 -7.57 1.99 -9.96
CA ALA A 61 -8.53 3.06 -10.20
C ALA A 61 -9.83 2.51 -10.78
N THR A 62 -10.97 3.06 -10.37
CA THR A 62 -12.30 2.66 -10.88
C THR A 62 -12.68 3.34 -12.19
N SER A 63 -11.94 4.38 -12.61
CA SER A 63 -12.15 5.06 -13.89
C SER A 63 -10.84 5.58 -14.50
N PRO A 64 -10.79 5.83 -15.82
CA PRO A 64 -9.61 6.42 -16.47
C PRO A 64 -9.19 7.76 -15.87
N ASP A 65 -10.15 8.58 -15.46
CA ASP A 65 -9.91 9.92 -14.90
C ASP A 65 -9.28 9.82 -13.51
N ALA A 66 -9.80 8.92 -12.68
CA ALA A 66 -9.21 8.58 -11.38
C ALA A 66 -7.78 8.06 -11.55
N ARG A 67 -7.52 7.21 -12.56
CA ARG A 67 -6.17 6.72 -12.86
C ARG A 67 -5.21 7.87 -13.16
N ARG A 68 -5.59 8.81 -14.04
CA ARG A 68 -4.75 9.97 -14.38
C ARG A 68 -4.52 10.89 -13.18
N ALA A 69 -5.55 11.10 -12.36
CA ALA A 69 -5.42 11.89 -11.14
C ALA A 69 -4.49 11.23 -10.12
N PHE A 70 -4.66 9.93 -9.86
CA PHE A 70 -3.81 9.15 -8.99
C PHE A 70 -2.35 9.13 -9.47
N LEU A 71 -2.09 8.94 -10.77
CA LEU A 71 -0.71 8.93 -11.30
C LEU A 71 -0.01 10.28 -11.11
N ARG A 72 -0.71 11.40 -11.32
CA ARG A 72 -0.17 12.75 -11.05
C ARG A 72 0.13 12.94 -9.57
N TYR A 73 -0.78 12.54 -8.70
CA TYR A 73 -0.58 12.56 -7.26
C TYR A 73 0.61 11.67 -6.83
N TRP A 74 0.70 10.46 -7.39
CA TRP A 74 1.79 9.53 -7.12
C TRP A 74 3.15 10.09 -7.52
N LEU A 75 3.23 10.79 -8.66
CA LEU A 75 4.46 11.45 -9.11
C LEU A 75 4.97 12.47 -8.08
N LEU A 76 4.07 13.16 -7.37
CA LEU A 76 4.42 14.11 -6.31
C LEU A 76 4.87 13.40 -5.04
N ILE A 77 4.14 12.37 -4.59
CA ILE A 77 4.38 11.76 -3.27
C ILE A 77 5.36 10.58 -3.26
N ARG A 78 5.72 10.01 -4.43
CA ARG A 78 6.52 8.77 -4.52
C ARG A 78 7.86 8.85 -3.79
N LEU A 79 8.50 10.03 -3.76
CA LEU A 79 9.79 10.20 -3.10
C LEU A 79 9.65 10.11 -1.57
N GLY A 80 8.69 10.84 -1.00
CA GLY A 80 8.38 10.75 0.44
C GLY A 80 7.87 9.37 0.83
N SER A 81 6.97 8.78 0.04
CA SER A 81 6.48 7.41 0.27
C SER A 81 7.62 6.39 0.27
N GLY A 82 8.57 6.51 -0.66
CA GLY A 82 9.76 5.66 -0.72
C GLY A 82 10.65 5.78 0.52
N LEU A 83 10.85 6.99 1.05
CA LEU A 83 11.61 7.20 2.28
C LEU A 83 10.95 6.53 3.49
N VAL A 84 9.63 6.71 3.66
CA VAL A 84 8.87 6.08 4.74
C VAL A 84 8.94 4.55 4.66
N ARG A 85 8.79 3.98 3.45
CA ARG A 85 8.91 2.52 3.24
C ARG A 85 10.31 2.01 3.59
N ARG A 86 11.36 2.73 3.21
CA ARG A 86 12.74 2.38 3.59
C ARG A 86 12.96 2.44 5.10
N ALA A 87 12.43 3.46 5.77
CA ALA A 87 12.51 3.59 7.22
C ALA A 87 11.77 2.43 7.91
N MET A 88 10.56 2.09 7.44
CA MET A 88 9.79 0.94 7.90
C MET A 88 10.58 -0.37 7.76
N LEU A 89 11.11 -0.67 6.57
CA LEU A 89 11.91 -1.87 6.31
C LEU A 89 13.17 -1.93 7.19
N SER A 90 13.85 -0.79 7.38
CA SER A 90 15.03 -0.70 8.24
C SER A 90 14.68 -1.00 9.71
N ALA A 91 13.54 -0.50 10.17
CA ALA A 91 13.05 -0.74 11.52
C ALA A 91 12.59 -2.19 11.73
N VAL A 92 11.99 -2.82 10.71
CA VAL A 92 11.68 -4.26 10.74
C VAL A 92 12.96 -5.08 10.80
N ARG A 93 13.95 -4.78 9.97
CA ARG A 93 15.26 -5.46 9.99
C ARG A 93 15.93 -5.36 11.36
N ALA A 94 15.97 -4.16 11.95
CA ALA A 94 16.58 -3.96 13.27
C ALA A 94 15.91 -4.83 14.34
N ARG A 95 14.57 -4.88 14.37
CA ARG A 95 13.82 -5.71 15.32
C ARG A 95 14.03 -7.21 15.07
N ALA A 96 14.04 -7.64 13.81
CA ALA A 96 14.26 -9.04 13.45
C ALA A 96 15.66 -9.55 13.87
N LEU A 97 16.68 -8.70 13.81
CA LEU A 97 18.05 -9.03 14.25
C LEU A 97 18.23 -8.98 15.78
N GLN A 98 17.36 -8.29 16.50
CA GLN A 98 17.38 -8.22 17.97
C GLN A 98 16.57 -9.34 18.62
N ALA A 99 15.61 -9.93 17.91
CA ALA A 99 14.85 -11.07 18.43
C ALA A 99 15.80 -12.26 18.61
N PRO A 100 15.87 -12.89 19.81
CA PRO A 100 16.64 -14.11 19.98
C PRO A 100 16.13 -15.14 18.97
N SER A 101 17.05 -15.78 18.26
CA SER A 101 16.74 -16.89 17.36
C SER A 101 15.94 -17.92 18.16
N ARG A 102 14.64 -18.04 17.85
CA ARG A 102 13.77 -19.00 18.50
C ARG A 102 14.28 -20.40 18.12
N PRO A 103 14.66 -21.25 19.10
CA PRO A 103 15.13 -22.60 18.84
C PRO A 103 14.03 -23.46 18.21
#